data_AF-A0A2U4BRS6-F1
#
_entry.id   AF-A0A2U4BRS6-F1
#
_cell.length_a   1.000
_cell.length_b   1.000
_cell.length_c   1.000
_cell.angle_alpha   90.00
_cell.angle_beta   90.00
_cell.angle_gamma   90.00
#
_symmetry.space_group_name_H-M   'P 1'
#
loop_
_entity.id
_entity.type
_entity.pdbx_description
1 polymer ?
#
loop_
_entity_poly.entity_id
_entity_poly.type
_entity_poly.pdbx_seq_one_letter_code
_entity_poly.pdbx_strand_id
1 'polypeptide(L)'
;MKMGKGIPLNDQDRIPWLCNLHDILQRDVASGQHVILACSALKKVYRDILIQGKDGAPLKCDESGKEEKLAEVKLLVVHLTGSFEVISGRLLKRKGHFMSPELLQSQFDTLEPPSAPENFIQISVDKNLSEIIATIIETLK
;
A
#
# COMPACT_ATOMS: atom_id res chain seq x y z
N MET A 1 -0.70 -20.33 -5.39
CA MET A 1 -1.03 -18.96 -4.90
C MET A 1 -2.43 -18.59 -5.37
N LYS A 2 -3.31 -18.06 -4.49
CA LYS A 2 -4.72 -17.69 -4.80
C LYS A 2 -4.82 -16.72 -5.99
N MET A 3 -4.05 -15.64 -5.95
CA MET A 3 -3.99 -14.63 -7.03
C MET A 3 -3.57 -15.23 -8.39
N GLY A 4 -2.68 -16.22 -8.38
CA GLY A 4 -2.28 -16.94 -9.60
C GLY A 4 -3.41 -17.76 -10.24
N LYS A 5 -4.51 -17.99 -9.52
CA LYS A 5 -5.73 -18.65 -9.97
C LYS A 5 -6.90 -17.66 -10.13
N GLY A 6 -6.64 -16.35 -10.10
CA GLY A 6 -7.68 -15.31 -10.16
C GLY A 6 -8.52 -15.16 -8.89
N ILE A 7 -8.13 -15.80 -7.78
CA ILE A 7 -8.85 -15.70 -6.50
C ILE A 7 -8.27 -14.53 -5.70
N PRO A 8 -9.09 -13.52 -5.34
CA PRO A 8 -8.63 -12.38 -4.54
C PRO A 8 -8.21 -12.85 -3.15
N LEU A 9 -7.19 -12.20 -2.59
CA LEU A 9 -6.82 -12.40 -1.19
C LEU A 9 -7.89 -11.78 -0.27
N ASN A 10 -7.99 -12.27 0.96
CA ASN A 10 -8.77 -11.66 2.03
C ASN A 10 -7.85 -11.02 3.10
N ASP A 11 -8.43 -10.50 4.17
CA ASP A 11 -7.66 -9.80 5.21
C ASP A 11 -6.73 -10.76 5.97
N GLN A 12 -7.18 -12.00 6.24
CA GLN A 12 -6.36 -13.03 6.89
C GLN A 12 -5.14 -13.43 6.05
N ASP A 13 -5.27 -13.40 4.72
CA ASP A 13 -4.16 -13.64 3.80
C ASP A 13 -3.16 -12.47 3.80
N ARG A 14 -3.64 -11.23 3.93
CA ARG A 14 -2.82 -10.01 3.78
C ARG A 14 -2.14 -9.57 5.06
N ILE A 15 -2.79 -9.69 6.22
CA ILE A 15 -2.29 -9.17 7.50
C ILE A 15 -0.88 -9.70 7.84
N PRO A 16 -0.59 -11.01 7.76
CA PRO A 16 0.76 -11.52 8.06
C PRO A 16 1.83 -10.95 7.11
N TRP A 17 1.47 -10.79 5.83
CA TRP A 17 2.37 -10.20 4.84
C TRP A 17 2.64 -8.71 5.11
N LEU A 18 1.61 -7.94 5.49
CA LEU A 18 1.76 -6.53 5.86
C LEU A 18 2.61 -6.34 7.12
N CYS A 19 2.47 -7.22 8.12
CA CYS A 19 3.32 -7.19 9.31
C CYS A 19 4.78 -7.45 8.95
N ASN A 20 5.06 -8.44 8.09
CA ASN A 20 6.43 -8.69 7.63
C ASN A 20 7.01 -7.50 6.86
N LEU A 21 6.18 -6.79 6.08
CA LEU A 21 6.60 -5.56 5.40
C LEU A 21 6.91 -4.44 6.39
N HIS A 22 6.12 -4.28 7.45
CA HIS A 22 6.40 -3.34 8.53
C HIS A 22 7.76 -3.64 9.17
N ASP A 23 8.05 -4.89 9.52
CA ASP A 23 9.33 -5.27 10.13
C ASP A 23 10.53 -4.95 9.22
N ILE A 24 10.37 -5.09 7.91
CA ILE A 24 11.38 -4.71 6.91
C ILE A 24 11.55 -3.18 6.89
N LEU A 25 10.44 -2.44 6.77
CA LEU A 25 10.46 -0.97 6.76
C LEU A 25 11.12 -0.42 8.02
N GLN A 26 10.75 -0.94 9.19
CA GLN A 26 11.28 -0.51 10.47
C GLN A 26 12.78 -0.80 10.58
N ARG A 27 13.25 -1.99 10.18
CA ARG A 27 14.67 -2.34 10.18
C ARG A 27 15.49 -1.38 9.31
N ASP A 28 15.03 -1.16 8.08
CA ASP A 28 15.79 -0.38 7.10
C ASP A 28 15.80 1.10 7.48
N VAL A 29 14.68 1.64 7.94
CA VAL A 29 14.60 3.02 8.47
C VAL A 29 15.47 3.20 9.71
N ALA A 30 15.49 2.23 10.64
CA ALA A 30 16.36 2.26 11.81
C ALA A 30 17.86 2.23 11.44
N SER A 31 18.20 1.66 10.28
CA SER A 31 19.56 1.71 9.71
C SER A 31 19.88 3.01 8.96
N GLY A 32 18.98 4.00 8.97
CA GLY A 32 19.14 5.28 8.30
C GLY A 32 18.87 5.25 6.79
N GLN A 33 18.24 4.18 6.28
CA GLN A 33 17.91 4.06 4.85
C GLN A 33 16.54 4.67 4.54
N HIS A 34 16.40 5.21 3.32
CA HIS A 34 15.10 5.57 2.76
C HIS A 34 14.56 4.40 1.92
N VAL A 35 13.31 4.01 2.16
CA VAL A 35 12.70 2.85 1.50
C VAL A 35 11.52 3.27 0.64
N ILE A 36 11.45 2.73 -0.58
CA ILE A 36 10.28 2.83 -1.46
C ILE A 36 9.65 1.45 -1.58
N LEU A 37 8.37 1.35 -1.24
CA LEU A 37 7.61 0.10 -1.28
C LEU A 37 6.46 0.21 -2.29
N ALA A 38 6.46 -0.67 -3.29
CA ALA A 38 5.28 -0.88 -4.13
C ALA A 38 4.30 -1.83 -3.42
N CYS A 39 3.21 -1.29 -2.88
CA CYS A 39 2.17 -2.04 -2.20
C CYS A 39 0.79 -1.47 -2.59
N SER A 40 -0.21 -2.33 -2.79
CA SER A 40 -1.57 -1.86 -3.11
C SER A 40 -2.23 -1.13 -1.94
N ALA A 41 -1.91 -1.53 -0.69
CA ALA A 41 -2.33 -0.89 0.56
C ALA A 41 -3.75 -0.28 0.54
N LEU A 42 -4.70 -1.08 0.03
CA LEU A 42 -6.01 -0.61 -0.44
C LEU A 42 -6.89 -0.08 0.69
N LYS A 43 -6.85 -0.73 1.85
CA LYS A 43 -7.62 -0.33 3.03
C LYS A 43 -6.79 0.54 3.95
N LYS A 44 -7.43 1.45 4.69
CA LYS A 44 -6.79 2.26 5.72
C LYS A 44 -6.09 1.37 6.76
N VAL A 45 -6.75 0.30 7.22
CA VAL A 45 -6.16 -0.65 8.18
C VAL A 45 -4.86 -1.28 7.67
N TYR A 46 -4.70 -1.46 6.35
CA TYR A 46 -3.45 -1.99 5.81
C TYR A 46 -2.32 -0.97 5.90
N ARG A 47 -2.64 0.32 5.72
CA ARG A 47 -1.69 1.43 5.85
C ARG A 47 -1.31 1.65 7.32
N ASP A 48 -2.28 1.53 8.22
CA ASP A 48 -2.05 1.58 9.67
C ASP A 48 -1.09 0.44 10.12
N ILE A 49 -1.28 -0.79 9.63
CA ILE A 49 -0.36 -1.91 9.90
C ILE A 49 1.06 -1.63 9.39
N LEU A 50 1.20 -0.99 8.21
CA LEU A 50 2.54 -0.63 7.71
C LEU A 50 3.25 0.41 8.59
N ILE A 51 2.50 1.26 9.28
CA ILE A 51 3.04 2.31 10.17
C ILE A 51 3.31 1.76 11.58
N GLN A 52 2.38 1.00 12.14
CA GLN A 52 2.35 0.62 13.57
C GLN A 52 2.63 -0.87 13.82
N GLY A 53 2.80 -1.67 12.77
CA GLY A 53 2.98 -3.11 12.90
C GLY A 53 1.70 -3.82 13.33
N LYS A 54 1.84 -4.92 14.07
CA LYS A 54 0.68 -5.70 14.57
C LYS A 54 -0.25 -4.88 15.47
N ASP A 55 0.27 -3.87 16.13
CA ASP A 55 -0.48 -2.99 17.04
C ASP A 55 -1.36 -1.97 16.29
N GLY A 56 -1.15 -1.82 14.96
CA GLY A 56 -2.03 -1.05 14.07
C GLY A 56 -3.27 -1.81 13.57
N ALA A 57 -3.34 -3.12 13.82
CA ALA A 57 -4.62 -3.82 13.76
C ALA A 57 -5.41 -3.49 15.04
N PRO A 58 -6.75 -3.39 15.01
CA PRO A 58 -7.53 -3.10 16.21
C PRO A 58 -7.41 -4.29 17.19
N LEU A 59 -6.37 -4.27 18.02
CA LEU A 59 -6.15 -5.21 19.11
C LEU A 59 -6.79 -4.62 20.37
N LYS A 60 -7.58 -5.48 21.02
CA LYS A 60 -8.17 -5.23 22.32
C LYS A 60 -7.06 -4.96 23.33
N CYS A 61 -7.30 -3.99 24.20
CA CYS A 61 -6.42 -3.62 25.31
C CYS A 61 -6.14 -4.85 26.17
N ASP A 62 -4.89 -5.30 26.21
CA ASP A 62 -4.37 -6.05 27.35
C ASP A 62 -3.21 -5.25 27.92
N GLU A 63 -3.43 -4.75 29.13
CA GLU A 63 -2.45 -4.01 29.91
C GLU A 63 -1.39 -4.97 30.44
N SER A 64 -0.24 -5.07 29.75
CA SER A 64 1.03 -5.39 30.39
C SER A 64 2.20 -5.32 29.41
N GLY A 65 3.15 -4.44 29.71
CA GLY A 65 4.56 -4.73 29.46
C GLY A 65 5.29 -3.76 28.53
N LYS A 66 6.07 -2.87 29.16
CA LYS A 66 7.32 -2.26 28.66
C LYS A 66 7.26 -1.72 27.22
N GLU A 67 6.85 -0.45 27.11
CA GLU A 67 7.03 0.35 25.90
C GLU A 67 8.52 0.61 25.64
N GLU A 68 9.19 -0.30 24.92
CA GLU A 68 10.35 0.10 24.12
C GLU A 68 9.82 1.00 22.99
N LYS A 69 10.10 2.29 23.09
CA LYS A 69 9.67 3.29 22.11
C LYS A 69 10.35 3.02 20.77
N LEU A 70 9.71 2.18 19.96
CA LEU A 70 10.14 1.83 18.62
C LEU A 70 10.22 3.09 17.76
N ALA A 71 11.22 3.18 16.89
CA ALA A 71 11.35 4.29 15.97
C ALA A 71 10.07 4.43 15.14
N GLU A 72 9.39 5.57 15.28
CA GLU A 72 8.14 5.86 14.59
C GLU A 72 8.40 5.91 13.07
N VAL A 73 7.83 4.94 12.33
CA VAL A 73 7.95 4.90 10.88
C VAL A 73 7.02 5.96 10.28
N LYS A 74 7.60 7.02 9.73
CA LYS A 74 6.85 8.02 8.96
C LYS A 74 6.62 7.50 7.54
N LEU A 75 5.37 7.18 7.23
CA LEU A 75 4.95 6.73 5.90
C LEU A 75 4.37 7.88 5.09
N LEU A 76 4.81 8.03 3.84
CA LEU A 76 4.14 8.85 2.83
C LEU A 76 3.53 7.93 1.78
N VAL A 77 2.22 8.06 1.55
CA VAL A 77 1.48 7.22 0.60
C VAL A 77 1.41 7.93 -0.76
N VAL A 78 2.04 7.35 -1.78
CA VAL A 78 1.88 7.80 -3.16
C VAL A 78 0.69 7.07 -3.81
N HIS A 79 -0.48 7.71 -3.79
CA HIS A 79 -1.69 7.15 -4.37
C HIS A 79 -1.79 7.48 -5.86
N LEU A 80 -1.55 6.46 -6.69
CA LEU A 80 -1.70 6.54 -8.14
C LEU A 80 -3.18 6.32 -8.52
N THR A 81 -3.91 7.40 -8.80
CA THR A 81 -5.34 7.36 -9.11
C THR A 81 -5.61 7.28 -10.60
N GLY A 82 -6.66 6.57 -11.00
CA GLY A 82 -7.12 6.53 -12.38
C GLY A 82 -8.51 5.95 -12.49
N SER A 83 -9.20 6.24 -13.59
CA SER A 83 -10.47 5.58 -13.87
C SER A 83 -10.26 4.09 -14.13
N PHE A 84 -11.30 3.29 -13.88
CA PHE A 84 -11.29 1.86 -14.20
C PHE A 84 -10.93 1.62 -15.66
N GLU A 85 -11.48 2.42 -16.58
CA GLU A 85 -11.24 2.32 -18.03
C GLU A 85 -9.77 2.52 -18.38
N VAL A 86 -9.12 3.52 -17.79
CA VAL A 86 -7.70 3.81 -18.05
C VAL A 86 -6.81 2.67 -17.54
N ILE A 87 -7.07 2.18 -16.32
CA ILE A 87 -6.29 1.10 -15.72
C ILE A 87 -6.51 -0.21 -16.46
N SER A 88 -7.77 -0.55 -16.77
CA SER A 88 -8.14 -1.74 -17.54
C SER A 88 -7.52 -1.71 -18.94
N GLY A 89 -7.62 -0.59 -19.65
CA GLY A 89 -7.02 -0.41 -20.97
C GLY A 89 -5.49 -0.55 -20.96
N ARG A 90 -4.81 -0.12 -19.88
CA ARG A 90 -3.37 -0.32 -19.70
C ARG A 90 -3.00 -1.77 -19.40
N LEU A 91 -3.81 -2.48 -18.62
CA LEU A 91 -3.59 -3.89 -18.30
C LEU A 91 -3.75 -4.77 -19.56
N LEU A 92 -4.80 -4.54 -20.36
CA LEU A 92 -5.08 -5.31 -21.58
C LEU A 92 -3.99 -5.19 -22.65
N LYS A 93 -3.30 -4.04 -22.72
CA LYS A 93 -2.21 -3.82 -23.68
C LYS A 93 -0.94 -4.63 -23.37
N ARG A 94 -0.79 -5.12 -22.13
CA ARG A 94 0.40 -5.85 -21.73
C ARG A 94 0.17 -7.37 -21.82
N LYS A 95 1.13 -8.10 -22.40
CA LYS A 95 1.07 -9.56 -22.55
C LYS A 95 1.66 -10.26 -21.32
N GLY A 96 0.98 -11.31 -20.82
CA GLY A 96 1.52 -12.21 -19.78
C GLY A 96 1.13 -11.90 -18.32
N HIS A 97 -0.02 -11.29 -18.06
CA HIS A 97 -0.39 -10.89 -16.69
C HIS A 97 -1.36 -11.81 -15.96
N PHE A 98 -1.18 -11.83 -14.64
CA PHE A 98 -1.99 -12.52 -13.63
C PHE A 98 -3.24 -11.73 -13.17
N MET A 99 -3.63 -10.66 -13.87
CA MET A 99 -4.70 -9.76 -13.42
C MET A 99 -5.88 -9.80 -14.40
N SER A 100 -6.92 -10.52 -14.02
CA SER A 100 -8.18 -10.57 -14.77
C SER A 100 -9.02 -9.30 -14.52
N PRO A 101 -10.00 -9.00 -15.39
CA PRO A 101 -10.94 -7.90 -15.17
C PRO A 101 -11.70 -8.02 -13.84
N GLU A 102 -12.10 -9.23 -13.42
CA GLU A 102 -12.79 -9.43 -12.15
C GLU A 102 -11.89 -9.07 -10.96
N LEU A 103 -10.60 -9.39 -11.07
CA LEU A 103 -9.63 -9.06 -10.03
C LEU A 103 -9.41 -7.54 -9.97
N LEU A 104 -9.38 -6.84 -11.11
CA LEU A 104 -9.33 -5.38 -11.11
C LEU A 104 -10.55 -4.77 -10.44
N GLN A 105 -11.75 -5.25 -10.75
CA GLN A 105 -12.99 -4.77 -10.13
C GLN A 105 -12.92 -4.94 -8.60
N SER A 106 -12.52 -6.12 -8.12
CA SER A 106 -12.40 -6.37 -6.68
C SER A 106 -11.43 -5.42 -5.96
N GLN A 107 -10.39 -4.93 -6.66
CA GLN A 107 -9.43 -3.97 -6.10
C GLN A 107 -10.04 -2.58 -5.98
N PHE A 108 -10.85 -2.15 -6.95
CA PHE A 108 -11.63 -0.92 -6.87
C PHE A 108 -12.69 -0.99 -5.77
N ASP A 109 -13.37 -2.12 -5.64
CA ASP A 109 -14.38 -2.33 -4.60
C ASP A 109 -13.76 -2.36 -3.19
N THR A 110 -12.49 -2.78 -3.08
CA THR A 110 -11.74 -2.83 -1.81
C THR A 110 -11.02 -1.51 -1.50
N LEU A 111 -10.91 -0.60 -2.46
CA LEU A 111 -10.13 0.63 -2.31
C LEU A 111 -10.81 1.58 -1.32
N GLU A 112 -10.10 1.90 -0.25
CA GLU A 112 -10.40 2.99 0.67
C GLU A 112 -9.36 4.09 0.40
N PRO A 113 -9.69 5.12 -0.42
CA PRO A 113 -8.73 6.14 -0.79
C PRO A 113 -8.10 6.80 0.45
N PRO A 114 -6.78 7.07 0.45
CA PRO A 114 -6.15 7.78 1.55
C PRO A 114 -6.74 9.20 1.66
N SER A 115 -6.96 9.62 2.91
CA SER A 115 -7.54 10.93 3.23
C SER A 115 -6.90 11.50 4.48
N ALA A 116 -6.98 12.82 4.68
CA ALA A 116 -6.49 13.44 5.90
C ALA A 116 -7.12 12.78 7.14
N PRO A 117 -6.35 12.48 8.21
CA PRO A 117 -5.01 12.99 8.53
C PRO A 117 -3.84 12.13 7.99
N GLU A 118 -4.09 11.16 7.11
CA GLU A 118 -3.01 10.36 6.51
C GLU A 118 -2.06 11.25 5.69
N ASN A 119 -0.76 10.95 5.71
CA ASN A 119 0.21 11.62 4.87
C ASN A 119 0.23 10.97 3.48
N PHE A 120 -0.40 11.61 2.50
CA PHE A 120 -0.50 11.07 1.15
C PHE A 120 -0.34 12.14 0.06
N ILE A 121 0.11 11.70 -1.11
CA ILE A 121 0.09 12.48 -2.35
C ILE A 121 -0.74 11.71 -3.37
N GLN A 122 -1.60 12.42 -4.10
CA GLN A 122 -2.43 11.83 -5.13
C GLN A 122 -1.93 12.26 -6.50
N ILE A 123 -1.67 11.28 -7.38
CA ILE A 123 -1.17 11.53 -8.73
C ILE A 123 -2.02 10.74 -9.72
N SER A 124 -2.62 11.45 -10.68
CA SER A 124 -3.37 10.79 -11.75
C SER A 124 -2.42 10.00 -12.66
N VAL A 125 -2.79 8.75 -12.91
CA VAL A 125 -2.13 7.88 -13.87
C VAL A 125 -2.42 8.27 -15.30
N ASP A 126 -3.37 9.17 -15.59
CA ASP A 126 -3.70 9.60 -16.96
C ASP A 126 -2.52 10.30 -17.64
N LYS A 127 -1.63 10.89 -16.83
CA LYS A 127 -0.35 11.46 -17.25
C LYS A 127 0.58 10.41 -17.86
N ASN A 128 1.58 10.87 -18.61
CA ASN A 128 2.64 9.99 -19.07
C ASN A 128 3.61 9.64 -17.91
N LEU A 129 4.39 8.56 -18.10
CA LEU A 129 5.28 8.05 -17.05
C LEU A 129 6.29 9.11 -16.56
N SER A 130 6.85 9.90 -17.49
CA SER A 130 7.85 10.92 -17.16
C SER A 130 7.27 12.02 -16.27
N GLU A 131 6.04 12.45 -16.53
CA GLU A 131 5.33 13.44 -15.70
C GLU A 131 4.99 12.90 -14.32
N ILE A 132 4.57 11.64 -14.22
CA ILE A 132 4.28 10.99 -12.93
C ILE A 132 5.56 10.96 -12.08
N ILE A 133 6.68 10.53 -12.67
CA ILE A 133 7.98 10.47 -11.99
C ILE A 133 8.42 11.87 -11.56
N ALA A 134 8.34 12.86 -12.45
CA ALA A 134 8.73 14.23 -12.13
C ALA A 134 7.90 14.79 -10.96
N THR A 135 6.58 14.57 -10.96
CA THR A 135 5.68 15.00 -9.89
C THR A 135 6.06 14.36 -8.54
N ILE A 136 6.34 13.04 -8.54
CA ILE A 136 6.76 12.33 -7.31
C ILE A 136 8.06 12.92 -6.79
N ILE A 137 9.08 13.08 -7.64
CA ILE A 137 10.40 13.58 -7.25
C ILE A 137 10.31 15.02 -6.71
N GLU A 138 9.49 15.88 -7.32
CA GLU A 138 9.29 17.25 -6.86
C GLU A 138 8.62 17.31 -5.48
N THR A 139 7.69 16.40 -5.20
CA THR A 139 6.95 16.36 -3.94
C THR A 139 7.75 15.72 -2.79
N LEU A 140 8.77 14.91 -3.12
CA LEU A 140 9.65 14.26 -2.15
C LEU A 140 10.86 15.13 -1.73
N LYS A 141 11.06 16.28 -2.38
CA LYS A 141 12.10 17.26 -2.00
C LYS A 141 11.69 18.04 -0.76
#